data_AF-A0A5S4SZV4-F1
#
_entry.id   AF-A0A5S4SZV4-F1
#
_cell.length_a   1.000
_cell.length_b   1.000
_cell.length_c   1.000
_cell.angle_alpha   90.00
_cell.angle_beta   90.00
_cell.angle_gamma   90.00
#
_symmetry.space_group_name_H-M   'P 1'
#
loop_
_entity.id
_entity.type
_entity.pdbx_description
1 polymer ?
#
loop_
_entity_poly.entity_id
_entity_poly.type
_entity_poly.pdbx_seq_one_letter_code
_entity_poly.pdbx_strand_id
1 'polypeptide(L)'
;MSSETVNAMCSGQALLGGAAAIDPSGSATGAGSVSGFVSPQALVDELKVRARVRLNRARREGAAGSATLRDHLHQAAREVGFAGWEQARRVLGVLAAPGDDMGSFWHVPRSGILLHIWFSGYAQARSVLAQQADGFLLPYRRQCFIVQAPFIEALGLNPADPAWVAIGRDLVAAYGTPAWRALAWQRLHAPVGAF
;
A
#
# COMPACT_ATOMS: atom_id res chain seq x y z
N MET A 1 -63.49 -1.99 45.76
CA MET A 1 -62.11 -1.87 46.28
C MET A 1 -61.51 -0.67 45.58
N SER A 2 -61.74 0.53 46.10
CA SER A 2 -60.80 1.30 46.94
C SER A 2 -59.68 1.86 46.08
N SER A 3 -59.77 3.13 45.69
CA SER A 3 -59.19 4.33 46.35
C SER A 3 -57.95 4.78 45.55
N GLU A 4 -58.04 5.95 44.93
CA GLU A 4 -57.41 7.22 45.36
C GLU A 4 -55.89 7.25 45.13
N THR A 5 -55.43 8.07 44.19
CA THR A 5 -54.95 9.46 44.41
C THR A 5 -53.70 9.51 45.28
N VAL A 6 -52.55 9.92 44.74
CA VAL A 6 -51.71 10.99 45.34
C VAL A 6 -50.89 11.66 44.24
N ASN A 7 -50.89 12.98 44.34
CA ASN A 7 -50.38 14.03 43.47
C ASN A 7 -49.01 14.57 44.00
N ALA A 8 -48.46 15.57 43.32
CA ALA A 8 -47.40 16.51 43.74
C ALA A 8 -45.93 16.01 43.61
N MET A 9 -45.13 16.59 42.69
CA MET A 9 -44.48 17.92 42.73
C MET A 9 -43.62 18.15 43.97
N CYS A 10 -42.30 18.35 43.79
CA CYS A 10 -41.60 19.46 44.43
C CYS A 10 -40.23 19.73 43.80
N SER A 11 -40.01 20.99 43.46
CA SER A 11 -38.77 21.62 43.00
C SER A 11 -37.67 21.62 44.07
N GLY A 12 -36.41 21.79 43.65
CA GLY A 12 -35.30 22.14 44.56
C GLY A 12 -34.01 22.46 43.82
N GLN A 13 -33.67 23.76 43.79
CA GLN A 13 -32.47 24.34 43.19
C GLN A 13 -31.16 24.06 43.96
N ALA A 14 -30.07 24.10 43.19
CA ALA A 14 -28.75 24.71 43.43
C ALA A 14 -27.94 24.41 44.72
N LEU A 15 -26.67 24.02 44.55
CA LEU A 15 -25.49 24.86 44.83
C LEU A 15 -24.15 24.12 44.63
N LEU A 16 -23.24 24.83 43.93
CA LEU A 16 -21.78 24.94 44.08
C LEU A 16 -20.91 23.77 44.60
N GLY A 17 -19.86 23.46 43.83
CA GLY A 17 -18.65 22.78 44.33
C GLY A 17 -17.63 22.57 43.22
N GLY A 18 -16.62 23.44 43.13
CA GLY A 18 -15.51 23.28 42.20
C GLY A 18 -14.47 22.27 42.71
N ALA A 19 -13.77 21.61 41.79
CA ALA A 19 -12.39 21.17 41.96
C ALA A 19 -11.83 20.69 40.60
N ALA A 20 -10.67 21.22 40.27
CA ALA A 20 -9.84 20.88 39.12
C ALA A 20 -9.39 19.42 39.13
N ALA A 21 -9.31 18.78 37.96
CA ALA A 21 -8.49 17.60 37.76
C ALA A 21 -8.30 17.28 36.26
N ILE A 22 -7.04 17.43 35.80
CA ILE A 22 -6.31 16.57 34.85
C ILE A 22 -6.81 16.44 33.40
N ASP A 23 -6.19 17.22 32.51
CA ASP A 23 -6.02 16.90 31.09
C ASP A 23 -5.08 15.68 30.92
N PRO A 24 -5.48 14.61 30.22
CA PRO A 24 -4.56 13.57 29.82
C PRO A 24 -3.87 13.95 28.50
N SER A 25 -2.54 14.04 28.59
CA SER A 25 -1.56 13.38 27.71
C SER A 25 -1.88 13.22 26.21
N GLY A 26 -0.95 13.73 25.40
CA GLY A 26 -0.66 13.20 24.06
C GLY A 26 -0.40 14.30 23.05
N SER A 27 0.75 14.98 23.12
CA SER A 27 1.89 14.66 22.25
C SER A 27 1.50 14.09 20.88
N ALA A 28 0.77 14.87 20.07
CA ALA A 28 0.77 14.71 18.62
C ALA A 28 2.02 15.40 18.05
N THR A 29 3.20 14.83 18.34
CA THR A 29 4.41 15.13 17.57
C THR A 29 4.15 14.66 16.16
N GLY A 30 4.23 15.60 15.21
CA GLY A 30 3.61 15.48 13.91
C GLY A 30 3.98 14.21 13.15
N ALA A 31 2.97 13.62 12.51
CA ALA A 31 3.16 12.89 11.28
C ALA A 31 3.73 13.87 10.25
N GLY A 32 5.04 14.08 10.31
CA GLY A 32 5.78 14.65 9.21
C GLY A 32 5.61 13.70 8.06
N SER A 33 4.71 14.03 7.13
CA SER A 33 4.74 13.50 5.77
C SER A 33 6.02 14.01 5.13
N VAL A 34 7.14 13.42 5.53
CA VAL A 34 8.39 13.48 4.80
C VAL A 34 8.18 12.49 3.67
N SER A 35 7.44 12.91 2.65
CA SER A 35 7.56 12.34 1.31
C SER A 35 8.94 12.75 0.79
N GLY A 36 9.98 12.19 1.41
CA GLY A 36 11.34 12.25 0.89
C GLY A 36 11.28 11.73 -0.53
N PHE A 37 11.86 12.49 -1.47
CA PHE A 37 11.89 12.11 -2.88
C PHE A 37 12.53 10.73 -3.02
N VAL A 38 11.71 9.69 -3.15
CA VAL A 38 12.20 8.34 -3.47
C VAL A 38 12.75 8.42 -4.88
N SER A 39 14.05 8.20 -5.04
CA SER A 39 14.66 8.13 -6.37
C SER A 39 14.32 6.78 -7.03
N PRO A 40 14.29 6.69 -8.37
CA PRO A 40 14.14 5.40 -9.05
C PRO A 40 15.17 4.35 -8.60
N GLN A 41 16.39 4.80 -8.32
CA GLN A 41 17.46 3.91 -7.85
C GLN A 41 17.22 3.38 -6.44
N ALA A 42 16.56 4.15 -5.56
CA ALA A 42 16.26 3.68 -4.20
C ALA A 42 15.42 2.38 -4.21
N LEU A 43 14.42 2.29 -5.09
CA LEU A 43 13.59 1.09 -5.24
C LEU A 43 14.41 -0.13 -5.69
N VAL A 44 15.33 0.08 -6.64
CA VAL A 44 16.22 -0.96 -7.16
C VAL A 44 17.23 -1.39 -6.11
N ASP A 45 17.80 -0.43 -5.37
CA ASP A 45 18.78 -0.68 -4.33
C ASP A 45 18.19 -1.40 -3.13
N GLU A 46 16.92 -1.16 -2.79
CA GLU A 46 16.20 -1.91 -1.76
C GLU A 46 16.16 -3.42 -2.09
N LEU A 47 15.91 -3.81 -3.34
CA LEU A 47 16.00 -5.22 -3.74
C LEU A 47 17.42 -5.78 -3.62
N LYS A 48 18.45 -4.98 -3.96
CA LYS A 48 19.85 -5.39 -3.80
C LYS A 48 20.21 -5.59 -2.33
N VAL A 49 19.70 -4.74 -1.44
CA VAL A 49 19.88 -4.85 0.01
C VAL A 49 19.28 -6.17 0.49
N ARG A 50 18.02 -6.48 0.13
CA ARG A 50 17.38 -7.76 0.48
C ARG A 50 18.20 -8.97 0.02
N ALA A 51 18.66 -8.95 -1.23
CA ALA A 51 19.49 -10.03 -1.78
C ALA A 51 20.80 -10.21 -1.01
N ARG A 52 21.50 -9.12 -0.70
CA ARG A 52 22.77 -9.14 0.07
C ARG A 52 22.56 -9.62 1.50
N VAL A 53 21.52 -9.14 2.19
CA VAL A 53 21.20 -9.56 3.55
C VAL A 53 20.96 -11.07 3.60
N ARG A 54 20.19 -11.60 2.65
CA ARG A 54 19.92 -13.05 2.56
C ARG A 54 21.16 -13.87 2.25
N LEU A 55 21.97 -13.45 1.28
CA LEU A 55 23.22 -14.13 0.96
C LEU A 55 24.16 -14.16 2.18
N ASN A 56 24.28 -13.03 2.88
CA ASN A 56 25.11 -12.95 4.08
C ASN A 56 24.58 -13.84 5.21
N ARG A 57 23.25 -13.92 5.37
CA ARG A 57 22.61 -14.83 6.31
C ARG A 57 22.88 -16.29 5.97
N ALA A 58 22.65 -16.70 4.72
CA ALA A 58 22.90 -18.06 4.26
C ALA A 58 24.36 -18.48 4.42
N ARG A 59 25.31 -17.55 4.22
CA ARG A 59 26.74 -17.79 4.46
C ARG A 59 27.06 -18.03 5.93
N ARG A 60 26.46 -17.26 6.85
CA ARG A 60 26.63 -17.43 8.29
C ARG A 60 26.03 -18.75 8.79
N GLU A 61 24.92 -19.15 8.22
CA GLU A 61 24.19 -20.38 8.57
C GLU A 61 24.79 -21.63 7.89
N GLY A 62 25.84 -21.49 7.06
CA GLY A 62 26.43 -22.60 6.30
C GLY A 62 25.54 -23.15 5.17
N ALA A 63 24.36 -22.55 4.96
CA ALA A 63 23.36 -22.96 3.98
C ALA A 63 23.60 -22.38 2.57
N ALA A 64 24.61 -21.52 2.39
CA ALA A 64 24.85 -20.85 1.11
C ALA A 64 25.23 -21.82 -0.02
N GLY A 65 25.91 -22.94 0.27
CA GLY A 65 26.38 -23.86 -0.77
C GLY A 65 27.07 -23.13 -1.93
N SER A 66 26.56 -23.32 -3.15
CA SER A 66 27.00 -22.64 -4.38
C SER A 66 26.18 -21.40 -4.74
N ALA A 67 25.24 -20.96 -3.90
CA ALA A 67 24.34 -19.87 -4.19
C ALA A 67 25.09 -18.54 -4.35
N THR A 68 24.83 -17.86 -5.46
CA THR A 68 25.47 -16.61 -5.84
C THR A 68 24.63 -15.40 -5.44
N LEU A 69 25.22 -14.20 -5.54
CA LEU A 69 24.45 -12.95 -5.42
C LEU A 69 23.38 -12.84 -6.51
N ARG A 70 23.67 -13.34 -7.72
CA ARG A 70 22.71 -13.33 -8.84
C ARG A 70 21.46 -14.14 -8.48
N ASP A 71 21.63 -15.32 -7.89
CA ASP A 71 20.50 -16.18 -7.48
C ASP A 71 19.61 -15.48 -6.45
N HIS A 72 20.22 -14.82 -5.46
CA HIS A 72 19.50 -14.06 -4.45
C HIS A 72 18.80 -12.82 -5.00
N LEU A 73 19.33 -12.18 -6.05
CA LEU A 73 18.65 -11.10 -6.77
C LEU A 73 17.42 -11.62 -7.53
N HIS A 74 17.53 -12.75 -8.21
CA HIS A 74 16.37 -13.38 -8.86
C HIS A 74 15.31 -13.77 -7.84
N GLN A 75 15.72 -14.34 -6.70
CA GLN A 75 14.82 -14.71 -5.63
C GLN A 75 14.11 -13.48 -5.03
N ALA A 76 14.86 -12.41 -4.70
CA ALA A 76 14.28 -11.17 -4.18
C ALA A 76 13.29 -10.52 -5.16
N ALA A 77 13.57 -10.57 -6.47
CA ALA A 77 12.66 -10.07 -7.50
C ALA A 77 11.36 -10.90 -7.59
N ARG A 78 11.45 -12.23 -7.49
CA ARG A 78 10.29 -13.14 -7.54
C ARG A 78 9.35 -12.97 -6.37
N GLU A 79 9.89 -12.79 -5.19
CA GLU A 79 9.10 -12.58 -3.97
C GLU A 79 8.25 -11.32 -4.03
N VAL A 80 8.67 -10.29 -4.78
CA VAL A 80 7.87 -9.07 -4.94
C VAL A 80 7.04 -9.10 -6.24
N GLY A 81 6.95 -10.24 -6.93
CA GLY A 81 6.07 -10.41 -8.09
C GLY A 81 6.70 -10.17 -9.46
N PHE A 82 8.03 -10.18 -9.61
CA PHE A 82 8.69 -10.13 -10.92
C PHE A 82 9.20 -11.52 -11.35
N ALA A 83 9.30 -11.78 -12.65
CA ALA A 83 9.88 -13.02 -13.19
C ALA A 83 11.36 -13.19 -12.81
N GLY A 84 12.09 -12.09 -12.64
CA GLY A 84 13.49 -12.07 -12.24
C GLY A 84 14.07 -10.66 -12.15
N TRP A 85 15.36 -10.59 -11.83
CA TRP A 85 16.07 -9.34 -11.55
C TRP A 85 15.97 -8.30 -12.67
N GLU A 86 16.14 -8.70 -13.93
CA GLU A 86 16.11 -7.74 -15.05
C GLU A 86 14.76 -7.06 -15.23
N GLN A 87 13.66 -7.79 -15.02
CA GLN A 87 12.32 -7.19 -15.05
C GLN A 87 12.13 -6.23 -13.88
N ALA A 88 12.47 -6.66 -12.66
CA ALA A 88 12.37 -5.82 -11.47
C ALA A 88 13.18 -4.52 -11.63
N ARG A 89 14.42 -4.62 -12.09
CA ARG A 89 15.30 -3.47 -12.34
C ARG A 89 14.72 -2.50 -13.36
N ARG A 90 14.11 -3.01 -14.44
CA ARG A 90 13.48 -2.15 -15.46
C ARG A 90 12.22 -1.47 -14.92
N VAL A 91 11.33 -2.23 -14.27
CA VAL A 91 10.06 -1.68 -13.77
C VAL A 91 10.32 -0.70 -12.61
N LEU A 92 11.05 -1.10 -11.58
CA LEU A 92 11.33 -0.25 -10.42
C LEU A 92 12.30 0.91 -10.73
N GLY A 93 13.21 0.69 -11.67
CA GLY A 93 14.14 1.71 -12.15
C GLY A 93 13.52 2.74 -13.10
N VAL A 94 12.21 2.66 -13.40
CA VAL A 94 11.50 3.56 -14.32
C VAL A 94 12.09 3.52 -15.74
N LEU A 95 12.35 2.30 -16.23
CA LEU A 95 12.91 2.04 -17.56
C LEU A 95 11.98 1.20 -18.44
N ALA A 96 10.80 0.81 -17.95
CA ALA A 96 9.83 0.05 -18.73
C ALA A 96 9.08 0.97 -19.71
N ALA A 97 8.81 0.47 -20.91
CA ALA A 97 8.00 1.15 -21.91
C ALA A 97 6.51 0.81 -21.72
N PRO A 98 5.59 1.65 -22.24
CA PRO A 98 4.17 1.29 -22.30
C PRO A 98 3.96 -0.06 -23.01
N GLY A 99 3.23 -0.98 -22.37
CA GLY A 99 2.96 -2.33 -22.91
C GLY A 99 4.01 -3.39 -22.57
N ASP A 100 5.10 -3.01 -21.92
CA ASP A 100 6.03 -3.97 -21.29
C ASP A 100 5.33 -4.76 -20.18
N ASP A 101 5.90 -5.91 -19.85
CA ASP A 101 5.45 -6.73 -18.72
C ASP A 101 5.85 -6.06 -17.39
N MET A 102 4.87 -5.51 -16.70
CA MET A 102 5.01 -4.84 -15.41
C MET A 102 5.11 -5.81 -14.21
N GLY A 103 5.04 -7.12 -14.45
CA GLY A 103 5.00 -8.15 -13.42
C GLY A 103 3.70 -8.13 -12.61
N SER A 104 3.69 -8.84 -11.48
CA SER A 104 2.57 -8.90 -10.54
C SER A 104 2.82 -8.11 -9.24
N PHE A 105 3.73 -7.13 -9.26
CA PHE A 105 4.12 -6.34 -8.08
C PHE A 105 2.93 -5.65 -7.38
N TRP A 106 1.99 -5.15 -8.19
CA TRP A 106 0.76 -4.48 -7.73
C TRP A 106 -0.42 -5.44 -7.52
N HIS A 107 -0.16 -6.73 -7.40
CA HIS A 107 -1.20 -7.74 -7.22
C HIS A 107 -0.94 -8.55 -5.94
N VAL A 108 -2.00 -8.95 -5.26
CA VAL A 108 -1.97 -9.84 -4.09
C VAL A 108 -2.57 -11.19 -4.49
N PRO A 109 -1.84 -12.31 -4.36
CA PRO A 109 -2.41 -13.63 -4.54
C PRO A 109 -3.54 -13.89 -3.54
N ARG A 110 -4.56 -14.66 -3.94
CA ARG A 110 -5.66 -15.10 -3.05
C ARG A 110 -6.52 -13.99 -2.44
N SER A 111 -6.70 -12.87 -3.14
CA SER A 111 -7.66 -11.82 -2.79
C SER A 111 -9.13 -12.23 -2.97
N GLY A 112 -9.46 -13.52 -3.07
CA GLY A 112 -10.58 -14.12 -3.82
C GLY A 112 -12.03 -13.66 -3.54
N ILE A 113 -12.27 -12.76 -2.58
CA ILE A 113 -13.57 -12.12 -2.35
C ILE A 113 -13.62 -10.71 -2.98
N LEU A 114 -12.47 -10.13 -3.31
CA LEU A 114 -12.35 -8.78 -3.86
C LEU A 114 -12.68 -8.79 -5.35
N LEU A 115 -13.61 -7.92 -5.74
CA LEU A 115 -14.01 -7.73 -7.13
C LEU A 115 -12.89 -7.04 -7.90
N HIS A 116 -12.44 -7.67 -8.99
CA HIS A 116 -11.46 -7.12 -9.91
C HIS A 116 -12.10 -7.01 -11.29
N ILE A 117 -11.98 -5.86 -11.94
CA ILE A 117 -12.41 -5.69 -13.34
C ILE A 117 -11.17 -5.67 -14.22
N TRP A 118 -11.01 -6.67 -15.08
CA TRP A 118 -9.82 -6.89 -15.90
C TRP A 118 -9.94 -6.29 -17.29
N PHE A 119 -8.85 -5.71 -17.77
CA PHE A 119 -8.74 -5.08 -19.08
C PHE A 119 -7.44 -5.47 -19.77
N SER A 120 -7.52 -5.83 -21.05
CA SER A 120 -6.34 -6.10 -21.89
C SER A 120 -5.64 -4.81 -22.35
N GLY A 121 -6.32 -3.67 -22.31
CA GLY A 121 -5.80 -2.40 -22.80
C GLY A 121 -6.12 -1.23 -21.88
N TYR A 122 -5.12 -0.34 -21.73
CA TYR A 122 -5.20 0.84 -20.86
C TYR A 122 -6.35 1.79 -21.22
N ALA A 123 -6.60 2.03 -22.51
CA ALA A 123 -7.62 2.98 -22.95
C ALA A 123 -9.02 2.62 -22.42
N GLN A 124 -9.38 1.33 -22.50
CA GLN A 124 -10.67 0.84 -22.00
C GLN A 124 -10.74 0.96 -20.47
N ALA A 125 -9.68 0.57 -19.77
CA ALA A 125 -9.64 0.64 -18.31
C ALA A 125 -9.78 2.08 -17.81
N ARG A 126 -9.11 3.03 -18.47
CA ARG A 126 -9.20 4.46 -18.14
C ARG A 126 -10.63 4.99 -18.30
N SER A 127 -11.33 4.60 -19.37
CA SER A 127 -12.73 4.99 -19.58
C SER A 127 -13.65 4.47 -18.48
N VAL A 128 -13.44 3.25 -17.99
CA VAL A 128 -14.21 2.69 -16.87
C VAL A 128 -13.84 3.36 -15.55
N LEU A 129 -12.55 3.63 -15.30
CA LEU A 129 -12.09 4.34 -14.11
C LEU A 129 -12.74 5.72 -14.01
N ALA A 130 -12.89 6.44 -15.12
CA ALA A 130 -13.55 7.75 -15.14
C ALA A 130 -15.03 7.71 -14.71
N GLN A 131 -15.67 6.53 -14.75
CA GLN A 131 -17.05 6.31 -14.31
C GLN A 131 -17.13 5.77 -12.87
N GLN A 132 -16.01 5.35 -12.27
CA GLN A 132 -15.96 4.78 -10.92
C GLN A 132 -15.24 5.72 -9.95
N ALA A 133 -16.01 6.42 -9.12
CA ALA A 133 -15.48 7.40 -8.19
C ALA A 133 -14.57 6.82 -7.09
N ASP A 134 -14.63 5.50 -6.84
CA ASP A 134 -13.91 4.76 -5.80
C ASP A 134 -12.90 3.74 -6.36
N GLY A 135 -12.75 3.67 -7.68
CA GLY A 135 -11.85 2.73 -8.34
C GLY A 135 -10.37 3.13 -8.29
N PHE A 136 -9.50 2.12 -8.26
CA PHE A 136 -8.06 2.24 -8.41
C PHE A 136 -7.59 1.40 -9.60
N LEU A 137 -6.91 2.02 -10.55
CA LEU A 137 -6.39 1.34 -11.74
C LEU A 137 -4.93 0.94 -11.53
N LEU A 138 -4.67 -0.37 -11.59
CA LEU A 138 -3.37 -0.97 -11.32
C LEU A 138 -2.85 -1.73 -12.55
N PRO A 139 -1.52 -1.73 -12.81
CA PRO A 139 -0.92 -2.58 -13.84
C PRO A 139 -0.77 -4.02 -13.34
N TYR A 140 -0.98 -4.99 -14.24
CA TYR A 140 -0.69 -6.40 -14.02
C TYR A 140 -0.12 -7.01 -15.29
N ARG A 141 1.16 -7.37 -15.27
CA ARG A 141 1.89 -7.84 -16.44
C ARG A 141 1.69 -6.88 -17.61
N ARG A 142 1.02 -7.34 -18.68
CA ARG A 142 0.69 -6.55 -19.89
C ARG A 142 -0.79 -6.11 -19.92
N GLN A 143 -1.47 -6.25 -18.80
CA GLN A 143 -2.88 -5.94 -18.60
C GLN A 143 -3.00 -4.88 -17.50
N CYS A 144 -4.24 -4.45 -17.28
CA CYS A 144 -4.57 -3.57 -16.17
C CYS A 144 -5.91 -3.99 -15.57
N PHE A 145 -6.12 -3.64 -14.32
CA PHE A 145 -7.32 -4.02 -13.60
C PHE A 145 -7.74 -2.92 -12.63
N ILE A 146 -9.05 -2.80 -12.42
CA ILE A 146 -9.63 -1.88 -11.46
C ILE A 146 -10.01 -2.65 -10.20
N VAL A 147 -9.67 -2.07 -9.06
CA VAL A 147 -9.99 -2.59 -7.72
C VAL A 147 -10.55 -1.47 -6.84
N GLN A 148 -11.06 -1.87 -5.67
CA GLN A 148 -11.54 -0.95 -4.63
C GLN A 148 -10.57 -0.87 -3.46
N ALA A 149 -10.83 0.04 -2.52
CA ALA A 149 -10.00 0.32 -1.35
C ALA A 149 -9.55 -0.92 -0.55
N PRO A 150 -10.39 -1.96 -0.29
CA PRO A 150 -9.94 -3.14 0.45
C PRO A 150 -8.79 -3.91 -0.22
N PHE A 151 -8.66 -3.83 -1.55
CA PHE A 151 -7.51 -4.41 -2.24
C PHE A 151 -6.23 -3.60 -2.01
N ILE A 152 -6.34 -2.28 -1.94
CA ILE A 152 -5.20 -1.40 -1.62
C ILE A 152 -4.71 -1.68 -0.21
N GLU A 153 -5.62 -1.91 0.74
CA GLU A 153 -5.27 -2.35 2.10
C GLU A 153 -4.60 -3.73 2.10
N ALA A 154 -5.10 -4.68 1.30
CA ALA A 154 -4.47 -5.99 1.13
C ALA A 154 -3.07 -5.90 0.51
N LEU A 155 -2.78 -4.89 -0.32
CA LEU A 155 -1.44 -4.57 -0.80
C LEU A 155 -0.53 -4.01 0.31
N GLY A 156 -1.04 -3.79 1.53
CA GLY A 156 -0.33 -3.15 2.64
C GLY A 156 -0.17 -1.64 2.45
N LEU A 157 -1.06 -1.01 1.68
CA LEU A 157 -1.05 0.42 1.40
C LEU A 157 -2.28 1.09 2.00
N ASN A 158 -2.18 2.39 2.28
CA ASN A 158 -3.31 3.18 2.74
C ASN A 158 -4.11 3.70 1.52
N PRO A 159 -5.40 3.33 1.32
CA PRO A 159 -6.21 3.86 0.23
C PRO A 159 -6.47 5.36 0.33
N ALA A 160 -6.33 5.95 1.53
CA ALA A 160 -6.44 7.39 1.77
C ALA A 160 -5.10 8.13 1.62
N ASP A 161 -4.02 7.46 1.19
CA ASP A 161 -2.73 8.12 0.95
C ASP A 161 -2.88 9.26 -0.08
N PRO A 162 -2.41 10.49 0.20
CA PRO A 162 -2.47 11.61 -0.73
C PRO A 162 -1.83 11.33 -2.10
N ALA A 163 -0.86 10.42 -2.17
CA ALA A 163 -0.25 10.00 -3.43
C ALA A 163 -1.28 9.40 -4.40
N TRP A 164 -2.31 8.70 -3.91
CA TRP A 164 -3.39 8.18 -4.74
C TRP A 164 -4.23 9.29 -5.37
N VAL A 165 -4.51 10.34 -4.60
CA VAL A 165 -5.25 11.51 -5.09
C VAL A 165 -4.42 12.26 -6.13
N ALA A 166 -3.12 12.44 -5.87
CA ALA A 166 -2.20 13.13 -6.78
C ALA A 166 -2.09 12.47 -8.17
N ILE A 167 -2.32 11.16 -8.26
CA ILE A 167 -2.30 10.41 -9.52
C ILE A 167 -3.69 10.12 -10.09
N GLY A 168 -4.75 10.65 -9.48
CA GLY A 168 -6.13 10.35 -9.88
C GLY A 168 -6.49 8.87 -9.78
N ARG A 169 -5.83 8.13 -8.86
CA ARG A 169 -5.91 6.66 -8.70
C ARG A 169 -5.57 5.85 -9.96
N ASP A 170 -4.89 6.46 -10.94
CA ASP A 170 -4.38 5.80 -12.13
C ASP A 170 -2.88 5.54 -12.00
N LEU A 171 -2.54 4.34 -11.52
CA LEU A 171 -1.16 3.94 -11.31
C LEU A 171 -0.42 3.61 -12.62
N VAL A 172 -1.17 3.32 -13.69
CA VAL A 172 -0.61 3.01 -15.02
C VAL A 172 -0.10 4.29 -15.67
N ALA A 173 -0.92 5.34 -15.70
CA ALA A 173 -0.52 6.64 -16.24
C ALA A 173 0.55 7.34 -15.41
N ALA A 174 0.53 7.11 -14.10
CA ALA A 174 1.48 7.72 -13.18
C ALA A 174 2.84 7.03 -13.11
N TYR A 175 3.09 6.00 -13.93
CA TYR A 175 4.34 5.25 -13.91
C TYR A 175 5.55 6.19 -13.94
N GLY A 176 6.44 6.02 -12.95
CA GLY A 176 7.66 6.81 -12.84
C GLY A 176 7.51 8.18 -12.20
N THR A 177 6.30 8.68 -11.93
CA THR A 177 6.10 9.94 -11.20
C THR A 177 6.57 9.83 -9.74
N PRO A 178 6.83 10.96 -9.03
CA PRO A 178 7.17 10.93 -7.61
C PRO A 178 6.13 10.21 -6.74
N ALA A 179 4.84 10.42 -7.00
CA ALA A 179 3.75 9.76 -6.27
C ALA A 179 3.74 8.24 -6.51
N TRP A 180 3.96 7.79 -7.75
CA TRP A 180 4.12 6.37 -8.05
C TRP A 180 5.31 5.75 -7.30
N ARG A 181 6.45 6.44 -7.27
CA ARG A 181 7.65 5.94 -6.56
C ARG A 181 7.45 5.88 -5.05
N ALA A 182 6.72 6.84 -4.47
CA ALA A 182 6.36 6.82 -3.06
C ALA A 182 5.49 5.60 -2.73
N LEU A 183 4.45 5.34 -3.52
CA LEU A 183 3.60 4.15 -3.36
C LEU A 183 4.39 2.86 -3.55
N ALA A 184 5.29 2.80 -4.55
CA ALA A 184 6.14 1.63 -4.80
C ALA A 184 7.10 1.37 -3.62
N TRP A 185 7.61 2.44 -3.00
CA TRP A 185 8.45 2.35 -1.80
C TRP A 185 7.70 1.78 -0.61
N GLN A 186 6.50 2.31 -0.35
CA GLN A 186 5.61 1.79 0.69
C GLN A 186 5.29 0.31 0.44
N ARG A 187 4.96 -0.04 -0.82
CA ARG A 187 4.64 -1.41 -1.22
C ARG A 187 5.81 -2.36 -0.97
N LEU A 188 7.05 -1.97 -1.30
CA LEU A 188 8.21 -2.79 -0.99
C LEU A 188 8.32 -3.10 0.51
N HIS A 189 7.97 -2.14 1.36
CA HIS A 189 8.02 -2.28 2.82
C HIS A 189 6.74 -2.90 3.43
N ALA A 190 5.77 -3.26 2.60
CA ALA A 190 4.57 -3.94 3.04
C ALA A 190 4.91 -5.33 3.65
N PRO A 191 4.07 -5.86 4.54
CA PRO A 191 4.27 -7.18 5.15
C PRO A 191 4.42 -8.27 4.09
N VAL A 192 5.20 -9.32 4.40
CA VAL A 192 5.50 -10.44 3.48
C VAL A 192 4.22 -11.13 2.96
N GLY A 193 3.14 -11.17 3.76
CA GLY A 193 1.86 -11.75 3.36
C GLY A 193 1.08 -10.95 2.31
N ALA A 194 1.57 -9.76 1.94
CA ALA A 194 0.95 -8.91 0.94
C ALA A 194 1.43 -9.22 -0.49
N PHE A 195 2.41 -10.12 -0.69
CA PHE A 195 2.98 -10.48 -2.00
C PHE A 195 2.61 -11.89 -2.46
#